data_AF-A0AA39P3Q9-F1
#
_entry.id   AF-A0AA39P3Q9-F1
#
_cell.length_a   1.000
_cell.length_b   1.000
_cell.length_c   1.000
_cell.angle_alpha   90.00
_cell.angle_beta   90.00
_cell.angle_gamma   90.00
#
_symmetry.space_group_name_H-M   'P 1'
#
loop_
_entity.id
_entity.type
_entity.pdbx_description
1 polymer ?
#
loop_
_entity_poly.entity_id
_entity_poly.type
_entity_poly.pdbx_seq_one_letter_code
_entity_poly.pdbx_strand_id
1 'polypeptide(L)'
;MTVDPFSVSTKPTAESLAIDESIRLERKRLKENPVVKVLLLGQSESGKSTVIKNFRLAHDAVSFRAERASWRSVIQLNLIRSVGIILGALDDIEQLPPDLRLLRLRLIPLRRVETDLRRRLSDFTTPVTPELSVRSLAQISHSPDPISLSRESADAQDVITSLREDIRHLWLDERVRNALRRKGIRIEEGAGFFLNDLDRIAISSYTPSDDDVLRARLRTMGVQEWRISFPPAPGQHPTFSQPWALYDVGGARTQRRAWLPFFDGVNAIIFLAPLSPFDTPLPEDPSVTHLDDTLALWHAITSTPLLARTTLIVFLNKCDLLKRKLKSGVRWGDWVRGYKGEEEVGAVVKWTRDRFRDIARTKSPSAAKGRTTYVYPTSVTDTKATAVTLKSVRDGILREHLKMAEFV
;
A
#
# COMPACT_ATOMS: atom_id res chain seq x y z
N MET A 1 -53.26 6.05 38.11
CA MET A 1 -53.25 5.29 36.84
C MET A 1 -51.79 5.16 36.42
N THR A 2 -51.23 3.97 36.57
CA THR A 2 -49.85 3.63 36.18
C THR A 2 -49.79 3.48 34.66
N VAL A 3 -49.04 4.35 33.98
CA VAL A 3 -48.79 4.23 32.54
C VAL A 3 -47.83 3.05 32.34
N ASP A 4 -48.24 2.08 31.52
CA ASP A 4 -47.41 0.91 31.19
C ASP A 4 -46.17 1.35 30.38
N PRO A 5 -44.95 1.21 30.92
CA PRO A 5 -43.72 1.63 30.24
C PRO A 5 -43.38 0.76 29.02
N PHE A 6 -44.11 -0.34 28.78
CA PHE A 6 -43.96 -1.21 27.61
C PHE A 6 -45.02 -0.96 26.52
N SER A 7 -45.91 0.02 26.69
CA SER A 7 -46.89 0.44 25.66
C SER A 7 -46.28 1.22 24.49
N VAL A 8 -45.02 0.92 24.13
CA VAL A 8 -44.32 1.52 23.00
C VAL A 8 -45.07 1.16 21.72
N SER A 9 -45.52 2.19 20.99
CA SER A 9 -46.21 2.07 19.71
C SER A 9 -45.50 1.07 18.78
N THR A 10 -46.20 -0.01 18.43
CA THR A 10 -45.76 -1.02 17.45
C THR A 10 -45.82 -0.53 16.01
N LYS A 11 -46.35 0.68 15.78
CA LYS A 11 -46.36 1.29 14.45
C LYS A 11 -44.97 1.86 14.15
N PRO A 12 -44.31 1.44 13.06
CA PRO A 12 -43.01 1.97 12.67
C PRO A 12 -43.11 3.48 12.49
N THR A 13 -42.14 4.21 13.05
CA THR A 13 -42.05 5.66 12.89
C THR A 13 -41.79 6.02 11.44
N ALA A 14 -42.13 7.25 11.03
CA ALA A 14 -41.82 7.74 9.68
C ALA A 14 -40.32 7.63 9.35
N GLU A 15 -39.45 7.81 10.34
CA GLU A 15 -38.01 7.61 10.22
C GLU A 15 -37.64 6.14 9.96
N SER A 16 -38.26 5.18 10.66
CA SER A 16 -38.03 3.76 10.40
C SER A 16 -38.46 3.37 8.99
N LEU A 17 -39.61 3.85 8.53
CA LEU A 17 -40.11 3.57 7.18
C LEU A 17 -39.20 4.17 6.11
N ALA A 18 -38.68 5.39 6.33
CA ALA A 18 -37.73 6.02 5.42
C ALA A 18 -36.39 5.25 5.38
N ILE A 19 -35.91 4.75 6.53
CA ILE A 19 -34.72 3.90 6.60
C ILE A 19 -34.97 2.59 5.83
N ASP A 20 -36.09 1.92 6.06
CA ASP A 20 -36.43 0.67 5.38
C ASP A 20 -36.56 0.85 3.86
N GLU A 21 -37.17 1.96 3.43
CA GLU A 21 -37.24 2.31 2.01
C GLU A 21 -35.86 2.57 1.41
N SER A 22 -34.98 3.29 2.12
CA SER A 22 -33.61 3.54 1.68
C SER A 22 -32.81 2.23 1.53
N ILE A 23 -32.93 1.30 2.49
CA ILE A 23 -32.30 -0.02 2.43
C ILE A 23 -32.84 -0.84 1.26
N ARG A 24 -34.15 -0.76 1.00
CA ARG A 24 -34.78 -1.46 -0.13
C ARG A 24 -34.28 -0.92 -1.47
N LEU A 25 -34.18 0.39 -1.62
CA LEU A 25 -33.65 1.04 -2.82
C LEU A 25 -32.17 0.72 -3.03
N GLU A 26 -31.35 0.75 -1.97
CA GLU A 26 -29.95 0.34 -1.99
C GLU A 26 -29.80 -1.11 -2.46
N ARG A 27 -30.59 -2.05 -1.90
CA ARG A 27 -30.60 -3.45 -2.30
C ARG A 27 -31.02 -3.64 -3.76
N LYS A 28 -32.02 -2.89 -4.23
CA LYS A 28 -32.46 -2.93 -5.63
C LYS A 28 -31.35 -2.45 -6.56
N ARG A 29 -30.71 -1.33 -6.22
CA ARG A 29 -29.57 -0.77 -6.97
C ARG A 29 -28.40 -1.73 -7.03
N LEU A 30 -28.08 -2.42 -5.93
CA LEU A 30 -27.01 -3.42 -5.88
C LEU A 30 -27.32 -4.67 -6.70
N LYS A 31 -28.60 -5.02 -6.88
CA LYS A 31 -29.02 -6.10 -7.79
C LYS A 31 -28.92 -5.67 -9.25
N GLU A 32 -29.32 -4.44 -9.57
CA GLU A 32 -29.30 -3.91 -10.95
C GLU A 32 -27.89 -3.55 -11.43
N ASN A 33 -27.00 -3.13 -10.51
CA ASN A 33 -25.62 -2.77 -10.82
C ASN A 33 -24.67 -3.33 -9.74
N PRO A 34 -24.31 -4.62 -9.82
CA PRO A 34 -23.49 -5.24 -8.80
C PRO A 34 -22.07 -4.67 -8.80
N VAL A 35 -21.54 -4.50 -7.59
CA VAL A 35 -20.20 -3.94 -7.36
C VAL A 35 -19.19 -5.08 -7.30
N VAL A 36 -18.12 -5.00 -8.09
CA VAL A 36 -17.02 -5.97 -8.01
C VAL A 36 -16.14 -5.63 -6.81
N LYS A 37 -16.13 -6.50 -5.81
CA LYS A 37 -15.34 -6.36 -4.58
C LYS A 37 -13.98 -7.03 -4.75
N VAL A 38 -12.91 -6.27 -4.59
CA VAL A 38 -11.53 -6.75 -4.67
C VAL A 38 -10.78 -6.40 -3.40
N LEU A 39 -10.18 -7.41 -2.75
CA LEU A 39 -9.44 -7.23 -1.50
C LEU A 39 -7.92 -7.31 -1.77
N LEU A 40 -7.17 -6.31 -1.33
CA LEU A 40 -5.72 -6.31 -1.46
C LEU A 40 -5.09 -6.83 -0.17
N LEU A 41 -4.39 -7.96 -0.25
CA LEU A 41 -3.76 -8.62 0.90
C LEU A 41 -2.24 -8.71 0.76
N GLY A 42 -1.57 -8.94 1.88
CA GLY A 42 -0.11 -9.11 1.93
C GLY A 42 0.51 -8.36 3.11
N GLN A 43 1.79 -8.64 3.37
CA GLN A 43 2.55 -8.03 4.48
C GLN A 43 2.57 -6.50 4.45
N SER A 44 2.96 -5.88 5.56
CA SER A 44 3.31 -4.47 5.56
C SER A 44 4.34 -4.18 4.46
N GLU A 45 4.21 -3.02 3.81
CA GLU A 45 5.14 -2.57 2.76
C GLU A 45 5.25 -3.47 1.52
N SER A 46 4.30 -4.39 1.31
CA SER A 46 4.25 -5.24 0.13
C SER A 46 3.85 -4.52 -1.16
N GLY A 47 3.34 -3.28 -1.08
CA GLY A 47 2.95 -2.45 -2.22
C GLY A 47 1.44 -2.27 -2.45
N LYS A 48 0.57 -2.66 -1.49
CA LYS A 48 -0.90 -2.67 -1.65
C LYS A 48 -1.46 -1.30 -2.06
N SER A 49 -1.14 -0.27 -1.27
CA SER A 49 -1.59 1.09 -1.54
C SER A 49 -1.04 1.63 -2.87
N THR A 50 0.16 1.21 -3.27
CA THR A 50 0.73 1.57 -4.59
C THR A 50 -0.04 0.92 -5.73
N VAL A 51 -0.52 -0.32 -5.59
CA VAL A 51 -1.41 -0.95 -6.58
C VAL A 51 -2.72 -0.16 -6.73
N ILE A 52 -3.33 0.28 -5.62
CA ILE A 52 -4.54 1.11 -5.67
C ILE A 52 -4.27 2.45 -6.35
N LYS A 53 -3.16 3.12 -6.01
CA LYS A 53 -2.76 4.36 -6.70
C LYS A 53 -2.56 4.14 -8.20
N ASN A 54 -2.01 3.00 -8.63
CA ASN A 54 -1.90 2.66 -10.05
C ASN A 54 -3.28 2.43 -10.70
N PHE A 55 -4.21 1.75 -10.02
CA PHE A 55 -5.59 1.62 -10.49
C PHE A 55 -6.27 2.99 -10.67
N ARG A 56 -6.11 3.88 -9.70
CA ARG A 56 -6.63 5.26 -9.78
C ARG A 56 -5.96 6.04 -10.89
N LEU A 57 -4.63 5.98 -11.02
CA LEU A 57 -3.93 6.64 -12.11
C LEU A 57 -4.38 6.14 -13.50
N ALA A 58 -4.70 4.86 -13.63
CA ALA A 58 -5.13 4.26 -14.90
C ALA A 58 -6.60 4.55 -15.26
N HIS A 59 -7.49 4.70 -14.27
CA HIS A 59 -8.94 4.74 -14.49
C HIS A 59 -9.66 5.95 -13.91
N ASP A 60 -9.00 6.72 -13.06
CA ASP A 60 -9.50 7.92 -12.38
C ASP A 60 -8.38 8.98 -12.29
N ALA A 61 -7.68 9.19 -13.42
CA ALA A 61 -6.50 10.04 -13.47
C ALA A 61 -6.81 11.50 -13.09
N VAL A 62 -8.01 12.00 -13.42
CA VAL A 62 -8.40 13.38 -13.12
C VAL A 62 -8.45 13.60 -11.60
N SER A 63 -9.20 12.77 -10.87
CA SER A 63 -9.29 12.89 -9.41
C SER A 63 -7.96 12.58 -8.73
N PHE A 64 -7.22 11.57 -9.21
CA PHE A 64 -5.88 11.26 -8.71
C PHE A 64 -4.93 12.46 -8.81
N ARG A 65 -4.96 13.18 -9.94
CA ARG A 65 -4.10 14.35 -10.18
C ARG A 65 -4.58 15.59 -9.43
N ALA A 66 -5.87 15.71 -9.15
CA ALA A 66 -6.42 16.78 -8.31
C ALA A 66 -5.86 16.71 -6.88
N GLU A 67 -5.63 15.51 -6.34
CA GLU A 67 -5.05 15.30 -5.01
C GLU A 67 -3.53 15.53 -4.96
N ARG A 68 -2.86 15.68 -6.11
CA ARG A 68 -1.39 15.64 -6.22
C ARG A 68 -0.69 16.67 -5.34
N ALA A 69 -1.25 17.88 -5.23
CA ALA A 69 -0.70 18.94 -4.39
C ALA A 69 -0.71 18.56 -2.89
N SER A 70 -1.74 17.86 -2.43
CA SER A 70 -1.90 17.42 -1.04
C SER A 70 -0.85 16.37 -0.63
N TRP A 71 -0.24 15.66 -1.58
CA TRP A 71 0.83 14.70 -1.31
C TRP A 71 2.18 15.35 -1.01
N ARG A 72 2.37 16.65 -1.28
CA ARG A 72 3.63 17.36 -1.06
C ARG A 72 4.14 17.19 0.38
N SER A 73 3.28 17.42 1.37
CA SER A 73 3.60 17.28 2.79
C SER A 73 4.03 15.86 3.17
N VAL A 74 3.44 14.85 2.53
CA VAL A 74 3.81 13.44 2.75
C VAL A 74 5.18 13.13 2.17
N ILE A 75 5.46 13.62 0.97
CA ILE A 75 6.74 13.41 0.30
C ILE A 75 7.86 14.10 1.08
N GLN A 76 7.63 15.33 1.52
CA GLN A 76 8.53 16.05 2.43
C GLN A 76 8.76 15.26 3.73
N LEU A 77 7.69 14.75 4.35
CA LEU A 77 7.80 13.90 5.55
C LEU A 77 8.59 12.61 5.28
N ASN A 78 8.41 11.95 4.15
CA ASN A 78 9.15 10.75 3.78
C ASN A 78 10.64 11.02 3.54
N LEU A 79 10.96 12.14 2.88
CA LEU A 79 12.33 12.62 2.70
C LEU A 79 13.00 12.87 4.06
N ILE A 80 12.35 13.66 4.92
CA ILE A 80 12.84 14.01 6.25
C ILE A 80 13.03 12.76 7.12
N ARG A 81 12.09 11.81 7.09
CA ARG A 81 12.24 10.52 7.79
C ARG A 81 13.43 9.72 7.33
N SER A 82 13.71 9.71 6.02
CA SER A 82 14.89 9.05 5.48
C SER A 82 16.17 9.67 6.06
N VAL A 83 16.23 11.00 6.15
CA VAL A 83 17.32 11.72 6.83
C VAL A 83 17.40 11.36 8.32
N GLY A 84 16.26 11.31 9.02
CA GLY A 84 16.20 10.93 10.43
C GLY A 84 16.72 9.52 10.70
N ILE A 85 16.41 8.54 9.84
CA ILE A 85 16.95 7.17 9.91
C ILE A 85 18.47 7.19 9.78
N ILE A 86 19.00 7.96 8.81
CA ILE A 86 20.44 8.09 8.64
C ILE A 86 21.09 8.68 9.89
N LEU A 87 20.55 9.79 10.40
CA LEU A 87 21.09 10.45 11.60
C LEU A 87 21.05 9.52 12.82
N GLY A 88 19.96 8.78 13.03
CA GLY A 88 19.88 7.79 14.10
C GLY A 88 20.89 6.65 13.93
N ALA A 89 21.16 6.23 12.69
CA ALA A 89 22.21 5.24 12.43
C ALA A 89 23.62 5.75 12.77
N LEU A 90 23.85 7.06 12.84
CA LEU A 90 25.12 7.65 13.25
C LEU A 90 25.26 7.81 14.77
N ASP A 91 24.19 7.67 15.55
CA ASP A 91 24.21 7.84 17.01
C ASP A 91 25.11 6.81 17.71
N ASP A 92 25.20 5.60 17.16
CA ASP A 92 25.99 4.51 17.75
C ASP A 92 27.47 4.51 17.30
N ILE A 93 27.94 5.58 16.66
CA ILE A 93 29.34 5.71 16.26
C ILE A 93 30.11 6.45 17.35
N GLU A 94 30.85 5.70 18.18
CA GLU A 94 31.60 6.22 19.35
C GLU A 94 32.49 7.43 19.03
N GLN A 95 33.08 7.47 17.84
CA GLN A 95 33.94 8.58 17.38
C GLN A 95 33.45 9.14 16.05
N LEU A 96 32.30 9.83 16.07
CA LEU A 96 31.80 10.49 14.87
C LEU A 96 32.77 11.62 14.44
N PRO A 97 33.25 11.63 13.18
CA PRO A 97 34.12 12.67 12.65
C PRO A 97 33.56 14.09 12.89
N PRO A 98 34.41 15.11 13.15
CA PRO A 98 33.96 16.47 13.47
C PRO A 98 33.02 17.09 12.42
N ASP A 99 33.28 16.82 11.15
CA ASP A 99 32.48 17.28 10.01
C ASP A 99 31.08 16.65 10.00
N LEU A 100 30.96 15.34 10.27
CA LEU A 100 29.67 14.66 10.40
C LEU A 100 28.89 15.09 11.66
N ARG A 101 29.59 15.43 12.75
CA ARG A 101 28.97 16.04 13.95
C ARG A 101 28.38 17.41 13.62
N LEU A 102 29.13 18.26 12.91
CA LEU A 102 28.64 19.57 12.49
C LEU A 102 27.44 19.44 11.54
N LEU A 103 27.51 18.52 10.59
CA LEU A 103 26.42 18.25 9.65
C LEU A 103 25.14 17.84 10.38
N ARG A 104 25.25 16.96 11.38
CA ARG A 104 24.14 16.56 12.24
C ARG A 104 23.51 17.75 12.97
N LEU A 105 24.32 18.67 13.51
CA LEU A 105 23.82 19.87 14.18
C LEU A 105 23.06 20.80 13.21
N ARG A 106 23.59 20.99 12.00
CA ARG A 106 22.96 21.81 10.95
C ARG A 106 21.60 21.25 10.49
N LEU A 107 21.42 19.94 10.54
CA LEU A 107 20.18 19.25 10.14
C LEU A 107 19.10 19.19 11.25
N ILE A 108 19.38 19.70 12.47
CA ILE A 108 18.40 19.75 13.57
C ILE A 108 17.05 20.39 13.18
N PRO A 109 16.99 21.48 12.39
CA PRO A 109 15.73 22.11 12.02
C PRO A 109 14.73 21.15 11.34
N LEU A 110 15.22 20.11 10.66
CA LEU A 110 14.36 19.09 10.04
C LEU A 110 13.50 18.33 11.06
N ARG A 111 13.94 18.18 12.31
CA ARG A 111 13.14 17.54 13.37
C ARG A 111 11.88 18.33 13.71
N ARG A 112 11.98 19.66 13.70
CA ARG A 112 10.83 20.55 13.90
C ARG A 112 9.85 20.42 12.74
N VAL A 113 10.35 20.49 11.50
CA VAL A 113 9.53 20.30 10.29
C VAL A 113 8.85 18.93 10.32
N GLU A 114 9.56 17.88 10.72
CA GLU A 114 8.97 16.54 10.86
C GLU A 114 7.80 16.52 11.84
N THR A 115 7.99 17.15 13.01
CA THR A 115 6.98 17.22 14.07
C THR A 115 5.75 17.99 13.61
N ASP A 116 5.94 19.12 12.93
CA ASP A 116 4.85 19.94 12.40
C ASP A 116 4.09 19.20 11.30
N LEU A 117 4.79 18.56 10.35
CA LEU A 117 4.16 17.75 9.31
C LEU A 117 3.39 16.55 9.88
N ARG A 118 3.95 15.87 10.90
CA ARG A 118 3.27 14.76 11.58
C ARG A 118 1.96 15.21 12.22
N ARG A 119 1.99 16.32 12.96
CA ARG A 119 0.81 16.89 13.63
C ARG A 119 -0.31 17.21 12.64
N ARG A 120 0.02 17.96 11.58
CA ARG A 120 -0.94 18.33 10.52
C ARG A 120 -1.60 17.13 9.86
N LEU A 121 -0.81 16.11 9.58
CA LEU A 121 -1.29 14.89 8.94
C LEU A 121 -2.03 13.96 9.93
N SER A 122 -1.91 14.18 11.25
CA SER A 122 -2.62 13.41 12.29
C SER A 122 -3.90 14.07 12.82
N ASP A 123 -4.03 15.40 12.76
CA ASP A 123 -5.10 16.19 13.40
C ASP A 123 -6.53 15.93 12.88
N PHE A 124 -6.71 15.00 11.93
CA PHE A 124 -8.02 14.55 11.45
C PHE A 124 -8.44 13.18 12.03
N THR A 125 -7.91 12.76 13.19
CA THR A 125 -8.27 11.48 13.83
C THR A 125 -8.58 11.60 15.32
N THR A 126 -9.48 10.74 15.81
CA THR A 126 -9.95 10.69 17.20
C THR A 126 -8.82 10.37 18.20
N PRO A 127 -8.96 10.73 19.49
CA PRO A 127 -7.84 10.85 20.44
C PRO A 127 -7.09 9.57 20.82
N VAL A 128 -7.49 8.40 20.31
CA VAL A 128 -7.05 7.11 20.88
C VAL A 128 -5.74 6.60 20.27
N THR A 129 -5.31 7.09 19.10
CA THR A 129 -3.94 6.80 18.58
C THR A 129 -3.50 7.88 17.58
N PRO A 130 -2.43 8.66 17.85
CA PRO A 130 -1.92 9.65 16.92
C PRO A 130 -1.07 8.97 15.83
N GLU A 131 -1.69 8.34 14.83
CA GLU A 131 -0.97 7.77 13.68
C GLU A 131 -1.60 8.11 12.32
N LEU A 132 -0.72 8.39 11.36
CA LEU A 132 -0.98 8.93 10.02
C LEU A 132 -1.67 7.91 9.10
N SER A 133 -2.81 8.26 8.49
CA SER A 133 -3.52 7.41 7.52
C SER A 133 -3.85 8.13 6.20
N VAL A 134 -4.04 7.37 5.11
CA VAL A 134 -4.45 7.94 3.81
C VAL A 134 -5.85 8.58 3.85
N ARG A 135 -6.74 8.14 4.76
CA ARG A 135 -8.06 8.79 4.96
C ARG A 135 -7.92 10.24 5.44
N SER A 136 -6.95 10.50 6.31
CA SER A 136 -6.65 11.85 6.81
C SER A 136 -6.25 12.78 5.67
N LEU A 137 -5.51 12.30 4.66
CA LEU A 137 -5.20 13.09 3.46
C LEU A 137 -6.42 13.47 2.62
N ALA A 138 -7.34 12.53 2.41
CA ALA A 138 -8.56 12.80 1.63
C ALA A 138 -9.45 13.84 2.33
N GLN A 139 -9.46 13.85 3.67
CA GLN A 139 -10.13 14.89 4.47
C GLN A 139 -9.39 16.23 4.34
N ILE A 140 -8.05 16.23 4.36
CA ILE A 140 -7.23 17.43 4.14
C ILE A 140 -7.50 18.04 2.76
N SER A 141 -7.65 17.24 1.69
CA SER A 141 -7.95 17.75 0.35
C SER A 141 -9.33 18.41 0.23
N HIS A 142 -10.25 18.15 1.16
CA HIS A 142 -11.59 18.74 1.20
C HIS A 142 -11.73 19.83 2.29
N SER A 143 -10.62 20.28 2.89
CA SER A 143 -10.63 21.35 3.92
C SER A 143 -11.07 22.70 3.34
N PRO A 144 -11.89 23.50 4.06
CA PRO A 144 -12.39 24.79 3.59
C PRO A 144 -11.34 25.91 3.53
N ASP A 145 -10.15 25.74 4.13
CA ASP A 145 -9.07 26.75 4.16
C ASP A 145 -7.79 26.31 3.42
N PRO A 146 -7.79 26.33 2.07
CA PRO A 146 -6.61 25.96 1.26
C PRO A 146 -5.43 26.95 1.40
N ILE A 147 -5.69 28.19 1.81
CA ILE A 147 -4.68 29.26 1.90
C ILE A 147 -3.71 29.00 3.07
N SER A 148 -4.20 28.54 4.23
CA SER A 148 -3.36 28.22 5.40
C SER A 148 -2.42 27.04 5.11
N LEU A 149 -2.95 25.97 4.51
CA LEU A 149 -2.19 24.79 4.10
C LEU A 149 -1.07 25.12 3.09
N SER A 150 -1.30 26.10 2.22
CA SER A 150 -0.32 26.53 1.21
C SER A 150 0.86 27.31 1.81
N ARG A 151 0.62 28.24 2.75
CA ARG A 151 1.66 29.04 3.42
C ARG A 151 2.55 28.16 4.30
N GLU A 152 1.93 27.26 5.05
CA GLU A 152 2.62 26.39 5.99
C GLU A 152 3.39 25.22 5.33
N SER A 153 3.00 24.82 4.12
CA SER A 153 3.80 23.92 3.26
C SER A 153 5.00 24.64 2.65
N ALA A 154 4.91 25.96 2.44
CA ALA A 154 6.02 26.79 1.99
C ALA A 154 7.12 26.85 3.06
N ASP A 155 6.76 27.05 4.34
CA ASP A 155 7.74 27.04 5.46
C ASP A 155 8.56 25.74 5.51
N ALA A 156 7.89 24.59 5.38
CA ALA A 156 8.57 23.29 5.34
C ALA A 156 9.48 23.17 4.10
N GLN A 157 9.03 23.66 2.94
CA GLN A 157 9.84 23.65 1.73
C GLN A 157 11.08 24.53 1.86
N ASP A 158 10.97 25.72 2.45
CA ASP A 158 12.07 26.66 2.58
C ASP A 158 13.18 26.10 3.48
N VAL A 159 12.80 25.45 4.59
CA VAL A 159 13.77 24.73 5.44
C VAL A 159 14.43 23.57 4.69
N ILE A 160 13.66 22.75 3.96
CA ILE A 160 14.24 21.65 3.16
C ILE A 160 15.18 22.18 2.07
N THR A 161 14.81 23.27 1.42
CA THR A 161 15.58 23.91 0.33
C THR A 161 16.89 24.48 0.86
N SER A 162 16.85 25.19 1.99
CA SER A 162 18.05 25.74 2.64
C SER A 162 19.02 24.66 3.14
N LEU A 163 18.51 23.48 3.51
CA LEU A 163 19.31 22.34 3.99
C LEU A 163 19.66 21.33 2.90
N ARG A 164 19.32 21.58 1.63
CA ARG A 164 19.50 20.62 0.52
C ARG A 164 20.93 20.11 0.42
N GLU A 165 21.92 21.00 0.45
CA GLU A 165 23.33 20.63 0.32
C GLU A 165 23.80 19.77 1.49
N ASP A 166 23.33 20.08 2.71
CA ASP A 166 23.64 19.30 3.91
C ASP A 166 23.03 17.89 3.85
N ILE A 167 21.78 17.78 3.38
CA ILE A 167 21.12 16.48 3.15
C ILE A 167 21.88 15.67 2.10
N ARG A 168 22.33 16.32 1.00
CA ARG A 168 23.08 15.65 -0.06
C ARG A 168 24.42 15.15 0.46
N HIS A 169 25.16 15.98 1.18
CA HIS A 169 26.44 15.59 1.80
C HIS A 169 26.25 14.40 2.74
N LEU A 170 25.21 14.41 3.58
CA LEU A 170 24.92 13.30 4.47
C LEU A 170 24.65 12.00 3.70
N TRP A 171 23.87 12.08 2.61
CA TRP A 171 23.49 10.90 1.84
C TRP A 171 24.63 10.31 1.02
N LEU A 172 25.47 11.15 0.42
CA LEU A 172 26.57 10.72 -0.44
C LEU A 172 27.85 10.33 0.32
N ASP A 173 27.95 10.63 1.61
CA ASP A 173 29.12 10.30 2.40
C ASP A 173 29.34 8.79 2.53
N GLU A 174 30.51 8.30 2.09
CA GLU A 174 30.84 6.88 2.11
C GLU A 174 30.90 6.28 3.52
N ARG A 175 31.31 7.05 4.54
CA ARG A 175 31.33 6.58 5.94
C ARG A 175 29.90 6.35 6.43
N VAL A 176 28.99 7.24 6.06
CA VAL A 176 27.55 7.11 6.33
C VAL A 176 26.98 5.90 5.59
N ARG A 177 27.23 5.77 4.28
CA ARG A 177 26.78 4.62 3.48
C ARG A 177 27.30 3.30 4.05
N ASN A 178 28.56 3.25 4.49
CA ASN A 178 29.14 2.06 5.12
C ASN A 178 28.55 1.77 6.51
N ALA A 179 28.22 2.79 7.31
CA ALA A 179 27.54 2.61 8.59
C ALA A 179 26.13 2.01 8.39
N LEU A 180 25.36 2.51 7.43
CA LEU A 180 24.06 1.93 7.06
C LEU A 180 24.22 0.48 6.61
N ARG A 181 25.22 0.19 5.76
CA ARG A 181 25.47 -1.18 5.28
C ARG A 181 25.77 -2.15 6.41
N ARG A 182 26.66 -1.78 7.34
CA ARG A 182 27.03 -2.59 8.52
C ARG A 182 25.83 -2.87 9.42
N LYS A 183 24.92 -1.92 9.54
CA LYS A 183 23.68 -2.07 10.31
C LYS A 183 22.55 -2.80 9.57
N GLY A 184 22.78 -3.24 8.33
CA GLY A 184 21.73 -3.86 7.51
C GLY A 184 20.63 -2.88 7.08
N ILE A 185 20.83 -1.57 7.27
CA ILE A 185 19.83 -0.56 6.91
C ILE A 185 19.94 -0.30 5.41
N ARG A 186 18.84 -0.54 4.68
CA ARG A 186 18.70 -0.35 3.22
C ARG A 186 17.55 0.60 2.93
N ILE A 187 17.70 1.87 3.26
CA ILE A 187 16.61 2.86 3.10
C ILE A 187 16.16 3.03 1.64
N GLU A 188 17.04 2.75 0.67
CA GLU A 188 16.76 2.76 -0.77
C GLU A 188 15.80 1.65 -1.23
N GLU A 189 15.59 0.62 -0.41
CA GLU A 189 14.62 -0.46 -0.64
C GLU A 189 13.23 -0.14 -0.05
N GLY A 190 13.15 0.91 0.77
CA GLY A 190 11.92 1.36 1.42
C GLY A 190 10.98 2.10 0.47
N ALA A 191 9.67 1.94 0.68
CA ALA A 191 8.69 2.82 0.04
C ALA A 191 8.81 4.24 0.61
N GLY A 192 8.62 5.26 -0.23
CA GLY A 192 8.81 6.66 0.14
C GLY A 192 10.28 7.11 0.13
N PHE A 193 11.19 6.35 -0.48
CA PHE A 193 12.57 6.77 -0.62
C PHE A 193 12.73 7.83 -1.73
N PHE A 194 13.24 9.01 -1.35
CA PHE A 194 13.34 10.20 -2.21
C PHE A 194 14.73 10.86 -2.25
N LEU A 195 15.72 10.34 -1.51
CA LEU A 195 17.05 10.99 -1.42
C LEU A 195 17.80 11.01 -2.76
N ASN A 196 17.52 10.09 -3.67
CA ASN A 196 18.08 10.11 -5.03
C ASN A 196 17.45 11.19 -5.93
N ASP A 197 16.28 11.72 -5.54
CA ASP A 197 15.54 12.75 -6.26
C ASP A 197 15.65 14.12 -5.56
N LEU A 198 16.57 14.24 -4.60
CA LEU A 198 16.72 15.40 -3.72
C LEU A 198 16.85 16.72 -4.48
N ASP A 199 17.62 16.74 -5.57
CA ASP A 199 17.85 17.96 -6.35
C ASP A 199 16.58 18.51 -6.99
N ARG A 200 15.62 17.63 -7.30
CA ARG A 200 14.32 18.01 -7.85
C ARG A 200 13.29 18.31 -6.75
N ILE A 201 13.35 17.61 -5.62
CA ILE A 201 12.35 17.71 -4.54
C ILE A 201 12.63 18.87 -3.58
N ALA A 202 13.90 19.19 -3.34
CA ALA A 202 14.32 20.23 -2.40
C ALA A 202 14.52 21.61 -3.07
N ILE A 203 13.67 21.95 -4.04
CA ILE A 203 13.61 23.30 -4.65
C ILE A 203 12.32 24.00 -4.22
N SER A 204 12.35 25.33 -4.10
CA SER A 204 11.18 26.13 -3.67
C SER A 204 9.94 25.88 -4.56
N SER A 205 10.14 25.80 -5.87
CA SER A 205 9.10 25.56 -6.88
C SER A 205 8.68 24.09 -7.03
N TYR A 206 9.08 23.21 -6.11
CA TYR A 206 8.77 21.79 -6.22
C TYR A 206 7.27 21.52 -6.26
N THR A 207 6.84 20.81 -7.30
CA THR A 207 5.49 20.25 -7.42
C THR A 207 5.60 18.73 -7.55
N PRO A 208 4.85 17.93 -6.76
CA PRO A 208 4.88 16.48 -6.89
C PRO A 208 4.48 16.03 -8.31
N SER A 209 5.11 14.96 -8.79
CA SER A 209 4.75 14.24 -10.02
C SER A 209 3.85 13.04 -9.72
N ASP A 210 3.31 12.39 -10.75
CA ASP A 210 2.55 11.15 -10.59
C ASP A 210 3.42 10.04 -9.96
N ASP A 211 4.70 9.96 -10.32
CA ASP A 211 5.67 9.01 -9.73
C ASP A 211 5.92 9.29 -8.25
N ASP A 212 6.03 10.58 -7.87
CA ASP A 212 6.21 10.96 -6.46
C ASP A 212 5.03 10.49 -5.61
N VAL A 213 3.80 10.71 -6.09
CA VAL A 213 2.60 10.27 -5.39
C VAL A 213 2.57 8.75 -5.25
N LEU A 214 2.94 8.01 -6.29
CA LEU A 214 2.96 6.54 -6.27
C LEU A 214 3.95 5.98 -5.25
N ARG A 215 5.14 6.59 -5.17
CA ARG A 215 6.21 6.20 -4.25
C ARG A 215 5.98 6.67 -2.82
N ALA A 216 5.25 7.77 -2.64
CA ALA A 216 4.96 8.33 -1.32
C ALA A 216 4.31 7.29 -0.41
N ARG A 217 4.83 7.20 0.82
CA ARG A 217 4.43 6.24 1.83
C ARG A 217 3.68 6.93 2.97
N LEU A 218 2.43 6.54 3.12
CA LEU A 218 1.69 6.64 4.38
C LEU A 218 1.36 5.24 4.87
N ARG A 219 1.36 5.06 6.18
CA ARG A 219 0.99 3.78 6.78
C ARG A 219 -0.52 3.59 6.61
N THR A 220 -0.94 2.50 5.99
CA THR A 220 -2.36 2.12 6.01
C THR A 220 -2.71 1.56 7.38
N MET A 221 -3.66 2.21 8.04
CA MET A 221 -4.26 1.76 9.30
C MET A 221 -5.70 1.35 9.06
N GLY A 222 -6.10 0.23 9.64
CA GLY A 222 -7.44 -0.33 9.44
C GLY A 222 -7.70 -0.75 8.00
N VAL A 223 -8.93 -0.50 7.53
CA VAL A 223 -9.42 -0.90 6.21
C VAL A 223 -9.92 0.34 5.48
N GLN A 224 -9.53 0.52 4.22
CA GLN A 224 -9.96 1.63 3.38
C GLN A 224 -10.63 1.10 2.13
N GLU A 225 -11.77 1.69 1.76
CA GLU A 225 -12.49 1.36 0.53
C GLU A 225 -12.23 2.45 -0.51
N TRP A 226 -11.90 2.03 -1.72
CA TRP A 226 -11.71 2.89 -2.88
C TRP A 226 -12.67 2.45 -3.97
N ARG A 227 -13.52 3.37 -4.42
CA ARG A 227 -14.47 3.11 -5.50
C ARG A 227 -13.91 3.62 -6.82
N ILE A 228 -13.91 2.76 -7.83
CA ILE A 228 -13.48 3.09 -9.19
C ILE A 228 -14.62 2.76 -10.13
N SER A 229 -15.09 3.77 -10.86
CA SER A 229 -16.09 3.62 -11.90
C SER A 229 -15.40 3.43 -13.24
N PHE A 230 -15.90 2.51 -14.06
CA PHE A 230 -15.40 2.27 -15.41
C PHE A 230 -16.46 2.79 -16.38
N PRO A 231 -16.22 3.89 -17.09
CA PRO A 231 -17.19 4.38 -18.06
C PRO A 231 -17.39 3.32 -19.16
N PRO A 232 -18.64 3.11 -19.62
CA PRO A 232 -18.93 2.15 -20.68
C PRO A 232 -18.20 2.58 -21.96
N ALA A 233 -17.46 1.65 -22.57
CA ALA A 233 -16.90 1.87 -23.89
C ALA A 233 -17.93 1.48 -24.96
N PRO A 234 -17.93 2.14 -26.14
CA PRO A 234 -18.83 1.78 -27.23
C PRO A 234 -18.72 0.29 -27.59
N GLY A 235 -19.85 -0.41 -27.61
CA GLY A 235 -19.90 -1.85 -27.94
C GLY A 235 -19.50 -2.81 -26.82
N GLN A 236 -19.20 -2.34 -25.61
CA GLN A 236 -18.97 -3.22 -24.45
C GLN A 236 -20.26 -3.52 -23.69
N HIS A 237 -20.39 -4.76 -23.22
CA HIS A 237 -21.51 -5.19 -22.39
C HIS A 237 -21.58 -4.38 -21.08
N PRO A 238 -22.77 -4.03 -20.55
CA PRO A 238 -22.91 -3.19 -19.36
C PRO A 238 -22.14 -3.67 -18.12
N THR A 239 -21.90 -4.98 -18.00
CA THR A 239 -21.10 -5.58 -16.92
C THR A 239 -19.64 -5.09 -16.90
N PHE A 240 -19.08 -4.65 -18.03
CA PHE A 240 -17.74 -4.06 -18.10
C PHE A 240 -17.67 -2.65 -17.49
N SER A 241 -18.81 -2.03 -17.24
CA SER A 241 -18.94 -0.72 -16.59
C SER A 241 -19.29 -0.80 -15.10
N GLN A 242 -19.35 -2.02 -14.53
CA GLN A 242 -19.62 -2.20 -13.11
C GLN A 242 -18.56 -1.49 -12.25
N PRO A 243 -18.98 -0.75 -11.22
CA PRO A 243 -18.04 -0.10 -10.32
C PRO A 243 -17.28 -1.16 -9.52
N TRP A 244 -16.00 -0.89 -9.25
CA TRP A 244 -15.17 -1.71 -8.39
C TRP A 244 -15.01 -1.06 -7.02
N ALA A 245 -15.10 -1.88 -5.98
CA ALA A 245 -14.71 -1.52 -4.61
C ALA A 245 -13.39 -2.24 -4.28
N LEU A 246 -12.30 -1.48 -4.22
CA LEU A 246 -10.99 -1.97 -3.81
C LEU A 246 -10.79 -1.73 -2.31
N TYR A 247 -10.47 -2.77 -1.56
CA TYR A 247 -10.23 -2.68 -0.12
C TYR A 247 -8.72 -2.75 0.18
N ASP A 248 -8.13 -1.65 0.70
CA ASP A 248 -6.77 -1.61 1.25
C ASP A 248 -6.82 -1.95 2.73
N VAL A 249 -6.20 -3.05 3.14
CA VAL A 249 -6.14 -3.44 4.56
C VAL A 249 -4.72 -3.35 5.09
N GLY A 250 -4.62 -3.00 6.37
CA GLY A 250 -3.36 -3.02 7.11
C GLY A 250 -2.63 -4.37 7.00
N GLY A 251 -1.34 -4.32 6.64
CA GLY A 251 -0.53 -5.52 6.37
C GLY A 251 0.23 -6.08 7.57
N ALA A 252 0.25 -5.37 8.70
CA ALA A 252 0.95 -5.78 9.92
C ALA A 252 0.29 -7.02 10.54
N ARG A 253 1.07 -7.89 11.19
CA ARG A 253 0.55 -9.15 11.80
C ARG A 253 -0.59 -8.89 12.77
N THR A 254 -0.50 -7.83 13.57
CA THR A 254 -1.52 -7.41 14.55
C THR A 254 -2.84 -6.96 13.90
N GLN A 255 -2.81 -6.54 12.63
CA GLN A 255 -3.98 -6.02 11.92
C GLN A 255 -4.72 -7.10 11.09
N ARG A 256 -4.14 -8.29 10.92
CA ARG A 256 -4.69 -9.34 10.02
C ARG A 256 -6.08 -9.85 10.44
N ARG A 257 -6.41 -9.79 11.73
CA ARG A 257 -7.75 -10.15 12.23
C ARG A 257 -8.85 -9.25 11.67
N ALA A 258 -8.53 -8.00 11.33
CA ALA A 258 -9.48 -7.05 10.75
C ALA A 258 -9.87 -7.39 9.30
N TRP A 259 -9.25 -8.39 8.66
CA TRP A 259 -9.54 -8.77 7.28
C TRP A 259 -10.80 -9.64 7.16
N LEU A 260 -11.11 -10.44 8.18
CA LEU A 260 -12.18 -11.44 8.15
C LEU A 260 -13.55 -10.87 7.75
N PRO A 261 -14.00 -9.70 8.25
CA PRO A 261 -15.29 -9.13 7.85
C PRO A 261 -15.40 -8.80 6.34
N PHE A 262 -14.28 -8.71 5.63
CA PHE A 262 -14.22 -8.37 4.20
C PHE A 262 -14.06 -9.60 3.30
N PHE A 263 -14.03 -10.81 3.86
CA PHE A 263 -13.93 -12.04 3.09
C PHE A 263 -15.28 -12.48 2.51
N ASP A 264 -16.39 -12.01 3.08
CA ASP A 264 -17.71 -12.38 2.59
C ASP A 264 -18.06 -11.65 1.29
N GLY A 265 -18.51 -12.42 0.29
CA GLY A 265 -18.89 -11.92 -1.02
C GLY A 265 -17.77 -11.24 -1.82
N VAL A 266 -16.50 -11.50 -1.51
CA VAL A 266 -15.36 -10.92 -2.26
C VAL A 266 -15.15 -11.66 -3.58
N ASN A 267 -15.12 -10.90 -4.69
CA ASN A 267 -14.98 -11.46 -6.03
C ASN A 267 -13.52 -11.86 -6.33
N ALA A 268 -12.56 -11.06 -5.88
CA ALA A 268 -11.15 -11.33 -6.11
C ALA A 268 -10.25 -10.89 -4.95
N ILE A 269 -9.14 -11.60 -4.77
CA ILE A 269 -8.02 -11.19 -3.91
C ILE A 269 -6.81 -10.90 -4.79
N ILE A 270 -6.21 -9.73 -4.59
CA ILE A 270 -4.88 -9.41 -5.11
C ILE A 270 -3.92 -9.50 -3.92
N PHE A 271 -3.17 -10.59 -3.85
CA PHE A 271 -2.16 -10.84 -2.83
C PHE A 271 -0.78 -10.34 -3.30
N LEU A 272 -0.17 -9.43 -2.54
CA LEU A 272 1.15 -8.90 -2.84
C LEU A 272 2.22 -9.58 -2.00
N ALA A 273 3.14 -10.25 -2.69
CA ALA A 273 4.29 -10.96 -2.14
C ALA A 273 5.58 -10.21 -2.52
N PRO A 274 6.17 -9.38 -1.64
CA PRO A 274 7.43 -8.70 -1.94
C PRO A 274 8.57 -9.72 -1.95
N LEU A 275 9.34 -9.79 -3.05
CA LEU A 275 10.44 -10.76 -3.18
C LEU A 275 11.77 -10.26 -2.61
N SER A 276 12.04 -8.95 -2.69
CA SER A 276 13.31 -8.38 -2.21
C SER A 276 13.69 -8.69 -0.76
N PRO A 277 12.78 -8.68 0.23
CA PRO A 277 13.15 -8.91 1.63
C PRO A 277 13.34 -10.40 1.98
N PHE A 278 13.73 -11.26 1.03
CA PHE A 278 13.85 -12.71 1.25
C PHE A 278 14.90 -13.08 2.31
N ASP A 279 15.89 -12.21 2.50
CA ASP A 279 17.04 -12.34 3.40
C ASP A 279 16.86 -11.59 4.72
N THR A 280 15.70 -10.93 4.93
CA THR A 280 15.47 -10.10 6.11
C THR A 280 14.46 -10.75 7.06
N PRO A 281 14.74 -10.74 8.38
CA PRO A 281 13.79 -11.17 9.40
C PRO A 281 12.68 -10.14 9.59
N LEU A 282 11.53 -10.58 10.12
CA LEU A 282 10.45 -9.66 10.49
C LEU A 282 10.84 -8.82 11.72
N PRO A 283 10.51 -7.52 11.74
CA PRO A 283 10.65 -6.70 12.95
C PRO A 283 9.86 -7.25 14.15
N GLU A 284 8.68 -7.82 13.91
CA GLU A 284 7.81 -8.35 14.96
C GLU A 284 8.21 -9.74 15.46
N ASP A 285 9.02 -10.48 14.68
CA ASP A 285 9.42 -11.86 14.97
C ASP A 285 10.74 -12.19 14.24
N PRO A 286 11.89 -11.94 14.89
CA PRO A 286 13.19 -12.10 14.24
C PRO A 286 13.53 -13.54 13.83
N SER A 287 12.75 -14.53 14.27
CA SER A 287 12.94 -15.94 13.93
C SER A 287 12.38 -16.31 12.55
N VAL A 288 11.57 -15.44 11.96
CA VAL A 288 10.87 -15.69 10.69
C VAL A 288 11.29 -14.66 9.65
N THR A 289 11.65 -15.13 8.45
CA THR A 289 11.94 -14.25 7.32
C THR A 289 10.67 -13.62 6.76
N HIS A 290 10.80 -12.46 6.13
CA HIS A 290 9.68 -11.86 5.40
C HIS A 290 9.10 -12.79 4.32
N LEU A 291 9.93 -13.59 3.63
CA LEU A 291 9.44 -14.53 2.63
C LEU A 291 8.62 -15.67 3.27
N ASP A 292 9.10 -16.22 4.37
CA ASP A 292 8.41 -17.32 5.07
C ASP A 292 7.06 -16.89 5.62
N ASP A 293 6.98 -15.71 6.26
CA ASP A 293 5.67 -15.19 6.71
C ASP A 293 4.75 -14.86 5.52
N THR A 294 5.28 -14.44 4.38
CA THR A 294 4.47 -14.23 3.16
C THR A 294 3.89 -15.55 2.66
N LEU A 295 4.67 -16.62 2.62
CA LEU A 295 4.22 -17.96 2.21
C LEU A 295 3.22 -18.55 3.21
N ALA A 296 3.45 -18.37 4.52
CA ALA A 296 2.53 -18.79 5.57
C ALA A 296 1.20 -18.05 5.50
N LEU A 297 1.25 -16.75 5.22
CA LEU A 297 0.06 -15.93 5.01
C LEU A 297 -0.72 -16.36 3.77
N TRP A 298 -0.03 -16.64 2.67
CA TRP A 298 -0.65 -17.17 1.46
C TRP A 298 -1.34 -18.51 1.71
N HIS A 299 -0.67 -19.43 2.42
CA HIS A 299 -1.25 -20.68 2.88
C HIS A 299 -2.56 -20.45 3.63
N ALA A 300 -2.57 -19.58 4.65
CA ALA A 300 -3.77 -19.27 5.43
C ALA A 300 -4.93 -18.75 4.57
N ILE A 301 -4.65 -17.84 3.63
CA ILE A 301 -5.65 -17.31 2.69
C ILE A 301 -6.21 -18.42 1.80
N THR A 302 -5.33 -19.23 1.20
CA THR A 302 -5.76 -20.28 0.26
C THR A 302 -6.62 -21.35 0.94
N SER A 303 -6.36 -21.64 2.22
CA SER A 303 -7.09 -22.63 3.02
C SER A 303 -8.42 -22.14 3.57
N THR A 304 -8.77 -20.86 3.40
CA THR A 304 -10.00 -20.28 3.99
C THR A 304 -11.24 -20.70 3.19
N PRO A 305 -12.24 -21.37 3.81
CA PRO A 305 -13.47 -21.79 3.11
C PRO A 305 -14.32 -20.65 2.55
N LEU A 306 -14.39 -19.50 3.25
CA LEU A 306 -15.13 -18.32 2.79
C LEU A 306 -14.63 -17.80 1.44
N LEU A 307 -13.37 -18.05 1.11
CA LEU A 307 -12.72 -17.60 -0.12
C LEU A 307 -12.78 -18.65 -1.24
N ALA A 308 -13.56 -19.73 -1.07
CA ALA A 308 -13.54 -20.85 -2.01
C ALA A 308 -13.92 -20.46 -3.45
N ARG A 309 -14.81 -19.48 -3.60
CA ARG A 309 -15.27 -18.94 -4.89
C ARG A 309 -14.52 -17.67 -5.34
N THR A 310 -13.57 -17.18 -4.55
CA THR A 310 -12.85 -15.95 -4.85
C THR A 310 -11.75 -16.18 -5.88
N THR A 311 -11.63 -15.32 -6.88
CA THR A 311 -10.49 -15.36 -7.82
C THR A 311 -9.20 -14.96 -7.12
N LEU A 312 -8.16 -15.78 -7.23
CA LEU A 312 -6.88 -15.55 -6.56
C LEU A 312 -5.83 -15.02 -7.54
N ILE A 313 -5.30 -13.83 -7.23
CA ILE A 313 -4.24 -13.18 -8.00
C ILE A 313 -3.06 -12.91 -7.07
N VAL A 314 -1.86 -13.26 -7.50
CA VAL A 314 -0.61 -13.04 -6.77
C VAL A 314 0.28 -12.10 -7.56
N PHE A 315 0.72 -11.02 -6.93
CA PHE A 315 1.76 -10.14 -7.42
C PHE A 315 3.06 -10.45 -6.70
N LEU A 316 4.01 -11.04 -7.43
CA LEU A 316 5.39 -11.21 -6.98
C LEU A 316 6.10 -9.87 -7.15
N ASN A 317 5.99 -9.00 -6.14
CA ASN A 317 6.34 -7.60 -6.22
C ASN A 317 7.81 -7.34 -5.85
N LYS A 318 8.28 -6.11 -6.12
CA LYS A 318 9.65 -5.65 -5.86
C LYS A 318 10.70 -6.45 -6.65
N CYS A 319 10.36 -6.87 -7.87
CA CYS A 319 11.28 -7.59 -8.76
C CYS A 319 12.49 -6.72 -9.17
N ASP A 320 12.30 -5.40 -9.28
CA ASP A 320 13.36 -4.42 -9.48
C ASP A 320 14.39 -4.43 -8.34
N LEU A 321 13.92 -4.47 -7.10
CA LEU A 321 14.77 -4.55 -5.92
C LEU A 321 15.46 -5.91 -5.82
N LEU A 322 14.73 -7.01 -6.06
CA LEU A 322 15.29 -8.35 -6.14
C LEU A 322 16.45 -8.39 -7.15
N LYS A 323 16.26 -7.82 -8.35
CA LYS A 323 17.30 -7.74 -9.37
C LYS A 323 18.56 -7.04 -8.87
N ARG A 324 18.41 -5.91 -8.15
CA ARG A 324 19.54 -5.18 -7.58
C ARG A 324 20.23 -5.98 -6.48
N LYS A 325 19.45 -6.64 -5.62
CA LYS A 325 19.96 -7.43 -4.50
C LYS A 325 20.78 -8.65 -4.98
N LEU A 326 20.27 -9.43 -5.93
CA LEU A 326 21.01 -10.55 -6.54
C LEU A 326 22.31 -10.08 -7.21
N LYS A 327 22.27 -8.96 -7.96
CA LYS A 327 23.47 -8.36 -8.56
C LYS A 327 24.52 -7.91 -7.56
N SER A 328 24.12 -7.58 -6.33
CA SER A 328 25.07 -7.22 -5.26
C SER A 328 25.75 -8.44 -4.63
N GLY A 329 25.42 -9.66 -5.07
CA GLY A 329 26.00 -10.92 -4.61
C GLY A 329 25.23 -11.61 -3.49
N VAL A 330 24.09 -11.07 -3.05
CA VAL A 330 23.21 -11.78 -2.11
C VAL A 330 22.54 -12.93 -2.85
N ARG A 331 22.69 -14.15 -2.33
CA ARG A 331 22.22 -15.37 -2.98
C ARG A 331 20.87 -15.80 -2.43
N TRP A 332 19.91 -16.12 -3.29
CA TRP A 332 18.59 -16.61 -2.91
C TRP A 332 18.67 -18.01 -2.28
N GLY A 333 19.53 -18.89 -2.83
CA GLY A 333 19.69 -20.27 -2.36
C GLY A 333 20.14 -20.39 -0.90
N ASP A 334 20.85 -19.38 -0.38
CA ASP A 334 21.35 -19.37 0.99
C ASP A 334 20.22 -19.18 2.03
N TRP A 335 19.10 -18.56 1.62
CA TRP A 335 17.99 -18.21 2.50
C TRP A 335 16.74 -19.07 2.26
N VAL A 336 16.55 -19.56 1.04
CA VAL A 336 15.31 -20.24 0.65
C VAL A 336 15.50 -21.74 0.52
N ARG A 337 15.03 -22.47 1.53
CA ARG A 337 15.16 -23.93 1.62
C ARG A 337 14.52 -24.62 0.41
N GLY A 338 15.27 -25.53 -0.20
CA GLY A 338 14.82 -26.32 -1.35
C GLY A 338 14.97 -25.61 -2.71
N TYR A 339 15.48 -24.37 -2.74
CA TYR A 339 15.88 -23.74 -3.99
C TYR A 339 17.20 -24.32 -4.50
N LYS A 340 17.24 -24.73 -5.77
CA LYS A 340 18.44 -25.23 -6.46
C LYS A 340 18.63 -24.56 -7.83
N GLY A 341 17.96 -23.43 -8.07
CA GLY A 341 18.03 -22.70 -9.32
C GLY A 341 19.21 -21.73 -9.37
N GLU A 342 19.32 -21.01 -10.48
CA GLU A 342 20.31 -19.95 -10.69
C GLU A 342 19.99 -18.70 -9.88
N GLU A 343 20.99 -17.93 -9.45
CA GLU A 343 20.81 -16.66 -8.70
C GLU A 343 20.35 -15.50 -9.61
N GLU A 344 19.43 -15.80 -10.52
CA GLU A 344 18.89 -14.90 -11.53
C GLU A 344 17.40 -14.65 -11.29
N VAL A 345 16.98 -13.40 -11.53
CA VAL A 345 15.60 -12.95 -11.25
C VAL A 345 14.57 -13.84 -11.92
N GLY A 346 14.82 -14.26 -13.17
CA GLY A 346 13.90 -15.12 -13.91
C GLY A 346 13.71 -16.50 -13.27
N ALA A 347 14.80 -17.12 -12.82
CA ALA A 347 14.79 -18.42 -12.17
C ALA A 347 14.12 -18.35 -10.79
N VAL A 348 14.46 -17.32 -9.99
CA VAL A 348 13.82 -17.05 -8.70
C VAL A 348 12.32 -16.83 -8.87
N VAL A 349 11.90 -15.90 -9.74
CA VAL A 349 10.49 -15.59 -10.00
C VAL A 349 9.71 -16.83 -10.46
N LYS A 350 10.30 -17.65 -11.33
CA LYS A 350 9.68 -18.89 -11.79
C LYS A 350 9.46 -19.85 -10.63
N TRP A 351 10.50 -20.12 -9.83
CA TRP A 351 10.40 -21.01 -8.68
C TRP A 351 9.38 -20.52 -7.66
N THR A 352 9.39 -19.22 -7.33
CA THR A 352 8.42 -18.64 -6.38
C THR A 352 7.00 -18.76 -6.95
N ARG A 353 6.80 -18.45 -8.23
CA ARG A 353 5.50 -18.62 -8.90
C ARG A 353 4.96 -20.03 -8.74
N ASP A 354 5.79 -21.03 -9.02
CA ASP A 354 5.39 -22.43 -8.93
C ASP A 354 5.06 -22.81 -7.47
N ARG A 355 5.84 -22.31 -6.51
CA ARG A 355 5.56 -22.48 -5.08
C ARG A 355 4.20 -21.92 -4.65
N PHE A 356 3.85 -20.70 -5.08
CA PHE A 356 2.54 -20.10 -4.79
C PHE A 356 1.39 -20.89 -5.42
N ARG A 357 1.56 -21.37 -6.65
CA ARG A 357 0.58 -22.22 -7.35
C ARG A 357 0.41 -23.57 -6.66
N ASP A 358 1.50 -24.18 -6.21
CA ASP A 358 1.47 -25.46 -5.51
C ASP A 358 0.75 -25.35 -4.17
N ILE A 359 1.02 -24.29 -3.39
CA ILE A 359 0.29 -24.03 -2.14
C ILE A 359 -1.19 -23.85 -2.45
N ALA A 360 -1.55 -23.01 -3.43
CA ALA A 360 -2.95 -22.80 -3.80
C ALA A 360 -3.61 -24.11 -4.25
N ARG A 361 -2.95 -24.93 -5.05
CA ARG A 361 -3.50 -26.22 -5.53
C ARG A 361 -3.69 -27.24 -4.40
N THR A 362 -2.74 -27.32 -3.47
CA THR A 362 -2.71 -28.38 -2.43
C THR A 362 -3.48 -28.02 -1.17
N LYS A 363 -3.66 -26.73 -0.88
CA LYS A 363 -4.24 -26.23 0.38
C LYS A 363 -5.64 -25.66 0.21
N SER A 364 -6.09 -25.45 -1.02
CA SER A 364 -7.46 -25.02 -1.29
C SER A 364 -8.48 -26.01 -0.73
N PRO A 365 -9.57 -25.54 -0.11
CA PRO A 365 -10.70 -26.38 0.29
C PRO A 365 -11.28 -27.15 -0.90
N SER A 366 -11.94 -28.28 -0.62
CA SER A 366 -12.62 -29.09 -1.65
C SER A 366 -13.63 -28.29 -2.48
N ALA A 367 -14.34 -27.35 -1.85
CA ALA A 367 -15.27 -26.44 -2.51
C ALA A 367 -14.60 -25.46 -3.51
N ALA A 368 -13.27 -25.33 -3.46
CA ALA A 368 -12.47 -24.47 -4.33
C ALA A 368 -11.70 -25.28 -5.40
N LYS A 369 -12.07 -26.54 -5.63
CA LYS A 369 -11.42 -27.40 -6.63
C LYS A 369 -11.56 -26.77 -8.02
N GLY A 370 -10.44 -26.60 -8.72
CA GLY A 370 -10.41 -25.94 -10.03
C GLY A 370 -10.30 -24.41 -9.98
N ARG A 371 -10.21 -23.79 -8.78
CA ARG A 371 -10.00 -22.34 -8.64
C ARG A 371 -8.70 -21.91 -9.31
N THR A 372 -8.82 -21.02 -10.29
CA THR A 372 -7.67 -20.48 -11.02
C THR A 372 -6.88 -19.51 -10.14
N THR A 373 -5.55 -19.69 -10.11
CA THR A 373 -4.62 -18.77 -9.45
C THR A 373 -3.73 -18.11 -10.50
N TYR A 374 -3.86 -16.80 -10.64
CA TYR A 374 -3.03 -16.00 -11.53
C TYR A 374 -1.82 -15.45 -10.78
N VAL A 375 -0.63 -15.48 -11.38
CA VAL A 375 0.60 -15.03 -10.72
C VAL A 375 1.41 -14.16 -11.67
N TYR A 376 1.65 -12.92 -11.28
CA TYR A 376 2.33 -11.91 -12.09
C TYR A 376 3.59 -11.42 -11.39
N PRO A 377 4.76 -11.42 -12.06
CA PRO A 377 5.91 -10.66 -11.57
C PRO A 377 5.63 -9.17 -11.75
N THR A 378 5.85 -8.38 -10.70
CA THR A 378 5.56 -6.95 -10.72
C THR A 378 6.68 -6.15 -10.06
N SER A 379 6.81 -4.91 -10.51
CA SER A 379 7.43 -3.83 -9.77
C SER A 379 6.42 -2.70 -9.82
N VAL A 380 5.58 -2.58 -8.80
CA VAL A 380 4.38 -1.70 -8.83
C VAL A 380 4.72 -0.20 -8.94
N THR A 381 6.00 0.15 -8.85
CA THR A 381 6.54 1.48 -9.16
C THR A 381 6.72 1.71 -10.66
N ASP A 382 6.86 0.66 -11.48
CA ASP A 382 6.80 0.76 -12.95
C ASP A 382 5.34 0.89 -13.38
N THR A 383 4.90 2.14 -13.55
CA THR A 383 3.53 2.49 -13.93
C THR A 383 3.09 1.89 -15.25
N LYS A 384 3.99 1.85 -16.24
CA LYS A 384 3.67 1.38 -17.60
C LYS A 384 3.44 -0.12 -17.58
N ALA A 385 4.37 -0.89 -17.02
CA ALA A 385 4.23 -2.35 -16.90
C ALA A 385 3.06 -2.72 -15.97
N THR A 386 2.88 -1.96 -14.89
CA THR A 386 1.77 -2.18 -13.94
C THR A 386 0.42 -1.93 -14.60
N ALA A 387 0.25 -0.87 -15.40
CA ALA A 387 -1.00 -0.61 -16.12
C ALA A 387 -1.41 -1.77 -17.04
N VAL A 388 -0.46 -2.36 -17.77
CA VAL A 388 -0.71 -3.55 -18.61
C VAL A 388 -1.13 -4.76 -17.77
N THR A 389 -0.46 -4.96 -16.62
CA THR A 389 -0.79 -6.03 -15.68
C THR A 389 -2.18 -5.85 -15.08
N LEU A 390 -2.53 -4.62 -14.67
CA LEU A 390 -3.84 -4.29 -14.09
C LEU A 390 -4.97 -4.45 -15.11
N LYS A 391 -4.74 -4.10 -16.37
CA LYS A 391 -5.69 -4.39 -17.45
C LYS A 391 -5.95 -5.90 -17.57
N SER A 392 -4.89 -6.71 -17.58
CA SER A 392 -5.00 -8.18 -17.67
C SER A 392 -5.72 -8.78 -16.45
N VAL A 393 -5.45 -8.25 -15.25
CA VAL A 393 -6.14 -8.63 -14.01
C VAL A 393 -7.63 -8.27 -14.09
N ARG A 394 -7.95 -7.06 -14.55
CA ARG A 394 -9.33 -6.60 -14.71
C ARG A 394 -10.12 -7.50 -15.66
N ASP A 395 -9.57 -7.74 -16.84
CA ASP A 395 -10.21 -8.57 -17.85
C ASP A 395 -10.33 -10.03 -17.37
N GLY A 396 -9.37 -10.52 -16.56
CA GLY A 396 -9.43 -11.81 -15.89
C GLY A 396 -10.56 -11.92 -14.86
N ILE A 397 -10.67 -10.95 -13.94
CA ILE A 397 -11.73 -10.92 -12.92
C ILE A 397 -13.11 -10.82 -13.58
N LEU A 398 -13.26 -9.97 -14.60
CA LEU A 398 -14.53 -9.81 -15.31
C LEU A 398 -14.97 -11.09 -16.01
N ARG A 399 -14.04 -11.82 -16.67
CA ARG A 399 -14.37 -13.11 -17.30
C ARG A 399 -14.84 -14.16 -16.29
N GLU A 400 -14.18 -14.29 -15.15
CA GLU A 400 -14.62 -15.24 -14.12
C GLU A 400 -15.95 -14.81 -13.47
N HIS A 401 -16.15 -13.51 -13.28
CA HIS A 401 -17.41 -12.98 -12.78
C HIS A 401 -18.57 -13.24 -13.74
N LEU A 402 -18.36 -13.09 -15.05
CA LEU A 402 -19.35 -13.38 -16.09
C LEU A 402 -19.73 -14.87 -16.13
N LYS A 403 -18.74 -15.78 -16.07
CA LYS A 403 -19.02 -17.22 -15.96
C LYS A 403 -19.93 -17.50 -14.76
N MET A 404 -19.62 -16.93 -13.60
CA MET A 404 -20.43 -17.13 -12.39
C MET A 404 -21.85 -16.56 -12.51
N ALA A 405 -22.04 -15.50 -13.29
CA ALA A 405 -23.36 -14.90 -13.52
C ALA A 405 -24.22 -15.68 -14.52
N GLU A 406 -23.61 -16.36 -15.50
CA GLU A 406 -24.33 -17.18 -16.50
C GLU A 406 -24.81 -18.53 -15.94
N PHE A 407 -24.26 -19.00 -14.82
CA PHE A 407 -24.62 -20.28 -14.17
C PHE A 407 -25.57 -20.12 -12.96
N VAL A 408 -26.18 -18.95 -12.74
CA VAL A 408 -27.15 -18.69 -11.67
C VAL A 408 -28.55 -18.50 -12.22
#